data_AF-A0A8S3WBY7-F1
#
_entry.id   AF-A0A8S3WBY7-F1
#
_cell.length_a   1.000
_cell.length_b   1.000
_cell.length_c   1.000
_cell.angle_alpha   90.00
_cell.angle_beta   90.00
_cell.angle_gamma   90.00
#
_symmetry.space_group_name_H-M   'P 1'
#
loop_
_entity.id
_entity.type
_entity.pdbx_description
1 polymer ?
#
loop_
_entity_poly.entity_id
_entity_poly.type
_entity_poly.pdbx_seq_one_letter_code
_entity_poly.pdbx_strand_id
1 'polypeptide(L)'
;MSQCFVDLEEAIKATMALTDEEWDTLTAEEWRLCRELCTVLKPFEQITEAMSGEQYVYGIQILILTRGPISALNKMLQVQEEDFADSLHEITKNLIRSLRSETER
;
A
#
# COMPACT_ATOMS: atom_id res chain seq x y z
N MET A 1 1.93 3.12 -8.94
CA MET A 1 3.29 2.64 -9.33
C MET A 1 3.65 1.30 -8.72
N SER A 2 3.46 1.08 -7.41
CA SER A 2 3.85 -0.18 -6.74
C SER A 2 3.15 -1.43 -7.31
N GLN A 3 1.91 -1.30 -7.77
CA GLN A 3 1.17 -2.40 -8.40
C GLN A 3 1.86 -2.93 -9.67
N CYS A 4 2.48 -2.05 -10.46
CA CYS A 4 3.16 -2.43 -11.70
C CYS A 4 4.33 -3.40 -11.45
N PHE A 5 5.06 -3.22 -10.34
CA PHE A 5 6.14 -4.14 -9.97
C PHE A 5 5.62 -5.54 -9.65
N VAL A 6 4.54 -5.62 -8.87
CA VAL A 6 3.89 -6.87 -8.49
C VAL A 6 3.30 -7.60 -9.70
N ASP A 7 2.64 -6.87 -10.61
CA ASP A 7 2.03 -7.44 -11.81
C ASP A 7 3.07 -8.03 -12.78
N LEU A 8 4.31 -7.57 -12.70
CA LEU A 8 5.43 -8.03 -13.51
C LEU A 8 6.20 -9.19 -12.90
N GLU A 9 5.80 -9.73 -11.75
CA GLU A 9 6.52 -10.82 -11.05
C GLU A 9 6.90 -11.97 -11.98
N GLU A 10 5.95 -12.50 -12.76
CA GLU A 10 6.20 -13.64 -13.64
C GLU A 10 7.09 -13.28 -14.83
N ALA A 11 6.96 -12.06 -15.38
CA ALA A 11 7.82 -11.58 -16.45
C ALA A 11 9.26 -11.37 -15.96
N ILE A 12 9.42 -10.86 -14.73
CA ILE A 12 10.70 -10.68 -14.06
C ILE A 12 11.36 -12.04 -13.82
N LYS A 13 10.65 -12.99 -13.19
CA LYS A 13 11.16 -14.36 -12.95
C LYS A 13 11.55 -15.06 -14.25
N ALA A 14 10.71 -14.97 -15.29
CA ALA A 14 10.99 -15.59 -16.58
C ALA A 14 12.25 -14.98 -17.23
N THR A 15 12.40 -13.66 -17.16
CA THR A 15 13.58 -12.98 -17.73
C THR A 15 14.84 -13.32 -16.96
N MET A 16 14.79 -13.36 -15.63
CA MET A 16 15.92 -13.76 -14.77
C MET A 16 16.33 -15.21 -15.04
N ALA A 17 15.38 -16.11 -15.29
CA ALA A 17 15.66 -17.50 -15.65
C ALA A 17 16.35 -17.66 -17.03
N LEU A 18 16.30 -16.64 -17.89
CA LEU A 18 16.93 -16.64 -19.22
C LEU A 18 18.36 -16.06 -19.19
N THR A 19 18.79 -15.49 -18.07
CA THR A 19 20.15 -14.95 -17.90
C THR A 19 21.01 -15.95 -17.11
N ASP A 20 22.27 -16.16 -17.53
CA ASP A 20 23.24 -17.02 -16.82
C ASP A 20 23.80 -16.38 -15.53
N GLU A 21 23.22 -15.27 -15.08
CA GLU A 21 23.67 -14.50 -13.92
C GLU A 21 22.82 -14.87 -12.69
N GLU A 22 23.48 -15.13 -11.56
CA GLU A 22 22.80 -15.38 -10.29
C GLU A 22 22.40 -14.04 -9.67
N TRP A 23 21.11 -13.73 -9.75
CA TRP A 23 20.53 -12.55 -9.14
C TRP A 23 19.93 -12.89 -7.77
N ASP A 24 20.01 -11.95 -6.83
CA ASP A 24 19.22 -12.02 -5.61
C ASP A 24 17.73 -11.93 -5.99
N THR A 25 17.00 -13.01 -5.70
CA THR A 25 15.56 -13.10 -6.01
C THR A 25 14.75 -12.89 -4.74
N LEU A 26 13.63 -12.18 -4.87
CA LEU A 26 12.63 -12.14 -3.80
C LEU A 26 12.02 -13.53 -3.64
N THR A 27 11.93 -13.96 -2.39
CA THR A 27 11.23 -15.17 -1.99
C THR A 27 9.73 -15.03 -2.24
N ALA A 28 9.00 -16.15 -2.26
CA ALA A 28 7.55 -16.15 -2.42
C ALA A 28 6.84 -15.32 -1.32
N GLU A 29 7.41 -15.32 -0.11
CA GLU A 29 6.91 -14.54 1.01
C GLU A 29 7.12 -13.03 0.81
N GLU A 30 8.28 -12.62 0.30
CA GLU A 30 8.54 -11.21 0.00
C GLU A 30 7.64 -10.69 -1.13
N TRP A 31 7.40 -11.50 -2.17
CA TRP A 31 6.41 -11.17 -3.21
C TRP A 31 4.99 -11.04 -2.64
N ARG A 32 4.62 -11.91 -1.70
CA ARG A 32 3.34 -11.82 -0.98
C ARG A 32 3.25 -10.52 -0.17
N LEU A 33 4.29 -10.17 0.58
CA LEU A 33 4.37 -8.89 1.31
C LEU A 33 4.24 -7.69 0.38
N CYS A 34 4.88 -7.71 -0.80
CA CYS A 34 4.75 -6.64 -1.78
C CYS A 34 3.30 -6.46 -2.26
N ARG A 35 2.57 -7.57 -2.51
CA ARG A 35 1.14 -7.54 -2.84
C ARG A 35 0.30 -6.91 -1.75
N GLU A 36 0.45 -7.41 -0.53
CA GLU A 36 -0.34 -6.93 0.61
C GLU A 36 -0.02 -5.47 0.95
N LEU A 37 1.23 -5.05 0.80
CA LEU A 37 1.62 -3.64 0.94
C LEU A 37 0.91 -2.75 -0.10
N CYS A 38 0.73 -3.22 -1.34
CA CYS A 38 -0.04 -2.47 -2.35
C CYS A 38 -1.50 -2.27 -1.89
N THR A 39 -2.10 -3.25 -1.21
CA THR A 39 -3.43 -3.11 -0.60
C THR A 39 -3.45 -2.03 0.47
N VAL A 40 -2.48 -2.03 1.39
CA VAL A 40 -2.34 -0.99 2.45
C VAL A 40 -2.17 0.41 1.86
N LEU A 41 -1.42 0.53 0.76
CA LEU A 41 -1.14 1.81 0.11
C LEU A 41 -2.26 2.30 -0.81
N LYS A 42 -3.20 1.43 -1.20
CA LYS A 42 -4.27 1.76 -2.15
C LYS A 42 -5.12 2.98 -1.77
N PRO A 43 -5.52 3.19 -0.50
CA PRO A 43 -6.29 4.38 -0.11
C PRO A 43 -5.53 5.68 -0.38
N PHE A 44 -4.21 5.67 -0.25
CA PHE A 44 -3.36 6.84 -0.49
C PHE A 44 -3.20 7.12 -1.99
N GLU A 45 -3.06 6.08 -2.80
CA GLU A 45 -3.03 6.21 -4.26
C GLU A 45 -4.34 6.84 -4.77
N GLN A 46 -5.50 6.31 -4.35
CA GLN A 46 -6.82 6.83 -4.75
C GLN A 46 -7.00 8.30 -4.38
N ILE A 47 -6.57 8.68 -3.18
CA ILE A 47 -6.62 10.06 -2.72
C ILE A 47 -5.67 10.93 -3.54
N THR A 48 -4.44 10.48 -3.77
CA THR A 48 -3.45 11.25 -4.53
C THR A 48 -3.90 11.45 -5.97
N GLU A 49 -4.45 10.43 -6.62
CA GLU A 49 -5.03 10.53 -7.96
C GLU A 49 -6.19 11.51 -8.00
N ALA A 50 -7.14 11.40 -7.06
CA ALA A 50 -8.27 12.32 -6.98
C ALA A 50 -7.84 13.77 -6.80
N MET A 51 -6.77 14.02 -6.02
CA MET A 51 -6.27 15.37 -5.76
C MET A 51 -5.39 15.94 -6.87
N SER A 52 -4.64 15.09 -7.58
CA SER A 52 -3.67 15.53 -8.60
C SER A 52 -4.34 16.19 -9.80
N GLY A 53 -5.64 15.96 -10.01
CA GLY A 53 -6.44 16.60 -11.06
C GLY A 53 -7.15 17.88 -10.63
N GLU A 54 -7.16 18.20 -9.33
CA GLU A 54 -7.92 19.34 -8.79
C GLU A 54 -7.09 20.62 -8.82
N GLN A 55 -7.66 21.71 -9.36
CA GLN A 55 -7.00 23.01 -9.35
C GLN A 55 -7.08 23.71 -7.99
N TYR A 56 -8.10 23.36 -7.19
CA TYR A 56 -8.34 23.95 -5.88
C TYR A 56 -8.86 22.88 -4.93
N VAL A 57 -8.35 22.89 -3.70
CA VAL A 57 -8.79 21.98 -2.64
C VAL A 57 -9.86 22.65 -1.79
N TYR A 58 -11.09 22.13 -1.85
CA TYR A 58 -12.17 22.54 -0.98
C TYR A 58 -11.98 22.01 0.43
N GLY A 59 -12.44 22.75 1.45
CA GLY A 59 -12.32 22.33 2.86
C GLY A 59 -12.93 20.94 3.15
N ILE A 60 -14.00 20.57 2.44
CA ILE A 60 -14.59 19.22 2.55
C ILE A 60 -13.64 18.12 2.05
N GLN A 61 -12.82 18.39 1.04
CA GLN A 61 -11.82 17.43 0.54
C GLN A 61 -10.73 17.21 1.59
N ILE A 62 -10.31 18.25 2.34
CA ILE A 62 -9.34 18.11 3.45
C ILE A 62 -9.81 17.07 4.49
N LEU A 63 -11.10 17.05 4.79
CA LEU A 63 -11.68 16.04 5.69
C LEU A 63 -11.53 14.62 5.14
N ILE A 64 -11.73 14.45 3.83
CA ILE A 64 -11.57 13.17 3.14
C ILE A 64 -10.10 12.75 3.12
N LEU A 65 -9.17 13.69 2.90
CA LEU A 65 -7.71 13.44 2.89
C LEU A 65 -7.20 12.94 4.23
N THR A 66 -7.71 13.50 5.32
CA THR A 66 -7.22 13.20 6.68
C THR A 66 -7.92 11.98 7.27
N ARG A 67 -9.25 11.86 7.10
CA ARG A 67 -10.03 10.80 7.74
C ARG A 67 -10.29 9.58 6.84
N GLY A 68 -10.26 9.76 5.52
CA GLY A 68 -10.46 8.70 4.54
C GLY A 68 -9.46 7.56 4.67
N PRO A 69 -8.13 7.81 4.63
CA PRO A 69 -7.12 6.77 4.78
C PRO A 69 -7.26 6.04 6.12
N ILE A 70 -7.45 6.80 7.21
CA ILE A 70 -7.62 6.23 8.55
C ILE A 70 -8.82 5.29 8.58
N SER A 71 -9.96 5.67 7.99
CA SER A 71 -11.15 4.82 7.94
C SER A 71 -10.90 3.55 7.13
N ALA A 72 -10.24 3.65 5.96
CA ALA A 72 -9.93 2.50 5.12
C ALA A 72 -8.98 1.52 5.82
N LEU A 73 -7.90 2.01 6.43
CA LEU A 73 -6.93 1.18 7.15
C LEU A 73 -7.57 0.50 8.38
N ASN A 74 -8.44 1.19 9.12
CA ASN A 74 -9.16 0.56 10.24
C ASN A 74 -10.10 -0.56 9.78
N LYS A 75 -10.72 -0.45 8.60
CA LYS A 75 -11.52 -1.54 8.02
C LYS A 75 -10.64 -2.74 7.68
N MET A 76 -9.46 -2.52 7.11
CA MET A 76 -8.50 -3.59 6.80
C MET A 76 -8.09 -4.36 8.07
N LEU A 77 -7.85 -3.67 9.19
CA LEU A 77 -7.53 -4.33 10.47
C LEU A 77 -8.71 -5.12 11.08
N GLN A 78 -9.95 -4.86 10.66
CA GLN A 78 -11.13 -5.59 11.13
C GLN A 78 -11.40 -6.85 10.31
N VAL A 79 -10.85 -6.95 9.11
CA VAL A 79 -10.93 -8.16 8.29
C VAL A 79 -9.90 -9.15 8.86
N GLN A 80 -10.39 -10.19 9.54
CA GLN A 80 -9.57 -11.36 9.87
C GLN A 80 -9.41 -12.19 8.60
N GLU A 81 -8.55 -11.76 7.69
CA GLU A 81 -7.97 -12.69 6.72
C GLU A 81 -6.82 -13.41 7.43
N GLU A 82 -6.89 -14.73 7.53
CA GLU A 82 -5.79 -15.58 8.04
C GLU A 82 -4.50 -15.45 7.20
N ASP A 83 -4.55 -14.70 6.10
CA ASP A 83 -3.47 -14.51 5.14
C ASP A 83 -2.71 -13.18 5.27
N PHE A 84 -3.17 -12.23 6.09
CA PHE A 84 -2.49 -10.92 6.20
C PHE A 84 -1.25 -11.02 7.10
N ALA A 85 -0.07 -10.70 6.57
CA ALA A 85 1.17 -10.86 7.32
C ALA A 85 1.17 -10.00 8.61
N ASP A 86 1.62 -10.59 9.73
CA ASP A 86 1.69 -9.94 11.04
C ASP A 86 2.49 -8.61 10.98
N SER A 87 3.56 -8.60 10.18
CA SER A 87 4.38 -7.42 9.94
C SER A 87 3.59 -6.27 9.31
N LEU A 88 2.68 -6.57 8.37
CA LEU A 88 1.82 -5.58 7.73
C LEU A 88 0.70 -5.11 8.62
N HIS A 89 0.22 -5.96 9.53
CA HIS A 89 -0.72 -5.55 10.56
C HIS A 89 -0.09 -4.48 11.48
N GLU A 90 1.17 -4.65 11.90
CA GLU A 90 1.89 -3.63 12.67
C GLU A 90 2.23 -2.38 11.85
N ILE A 91 2.62 -2.52 10.57
CA ILE A 91 2.82 -1.36 9.68
C ILE A 91 1.53 -0.54 9.56
N THR A 92 0.39 -1.22 9.37
CA THR A 92 -0.93 -0.58 9.26
C THR A 92 -1.30 0.17 10.55
N LYS A 93 -1.07 -0.43 11.72
CA LYS A 93 -1.25 0.25 13.01
C LYS A 93 -0.35 1.48 13.14
N ASN A 94 0.92 1.38 12.75
CA ASN A 94 1.88 2.49 12.82
C ASN A 94 1.50 3.64 11.88
N LEU A 95 1.01 3.32 10.67
CA LEU A 95 0.47 4.32 9.74
C LEU A 95 -0.73 5.05 10.34
N ILE A 96 -1.70 4.32 10.92
CA ILE A 96 -2.86 4.93 11.57
C ILE A 96 -2.43 5.86 12.71
N ARG A 97 -1.49 5.44 13.57
CA ARG A 97 -0.97 6.26 14.67
C ARG A 97 -0.31 7.54 14.16
N SER A 98 0.51 7.42 13.11
CA SER A 98 1.22 8.56 12.52
C SER A 98 0.25 9.57 11.88
N LEU A 99 -0.74 9.09 11.12
CA LEU A 99 -1.75 9.97 10.52
C LEU A 99 -2.59 10.72 11.56
N ARG A 100 -2.90 10.09 12.70
CA ARG A 100 -3.63 10.75 13.78
C ARG A 100 -2.82 11.85 14.43
N SER A 101 -1.52 11.61 14.70
CA SER A 101 -0.67 12.60 15.35
C SER A 101 -0.43 13.85 14.49
N GLU A 102 -0.46 13.71 13.16
CA GLU A 102 -0.38 14.84 12.22
C GLU A 102 -1.70 15.60 12.08
N THR A 103 -2.84 14.94 12.30
CA THR A 103 -4.17 15.58 12.19
C THR A 103 -4.54 16.37 13.46
N GLU A 104 -3.89 16.09 14.58
CA GLU A 104 -4.13 16.73 15.89
C GLU A 104 -3.16 17.92 16.18
N ARG A 105 -2.27 18.25 15.24
CA ARG A 105 -1.38 19.42 15.29
C ARG A 105 -2.01 20.64 14.63
#